data_AF-A0A212CGX2-F1
#
_entry.id   AF-A0A212CGX2-F1
#
_cell.length_a   1.000
_cell.length_b   1.000
_cell.length_c   1.000
_cell.angle_alpha   90.00
_cell.angle_beta   90.00
_cell.angle_gamma   90.00
#
_symmetry.space_group_name_H-M   'P 1'
#
loop_
_entity.id
_entity.type
_entity.pdbx_description
1 polymer ?
#
loop_
_entity_poly.entity_id
_entity_poly.type
_entity_poly.pdbx_seq_one_letter_code
_entity_poly.pdbx_strand_id
1 'polypeptide(L)' 'LRALSSGGSITSPPLSPALPKYKLADYRYGREEMLALFLKDNKIPSDLLDKEFLPILQEEPLLPLALVPFTEEE' A
#
# COMPACT_ATOMS: atom_id res chain seq x y z
N LEU A 1 9.98 11.65 -45.14
CA LEU A 1 8.91 11.53 -46.15
C LEU A 1 7.59 11.27 -45.42
N ARG A 2 6.70 12.27 -45.35
CA ARG A 2 5.33 12.11 -44.82
C ARG A 2 4.50 11.44 -45.91
N ALA A 3 3.90 10.29 -45.60
CA ALA A 3 2.80 9.74 -46.36
C ALA A 3 1.50 10.05 -45.61
N LEU A 4 0.74 11.02 -46.12
CA LEU A 4 -0.69 11.14 -45.88
C LEU A 4 -1.39 10.58 -47.12
N SER A 5 -2.27 9.59 -46.98
CA SER A 5 -3.55 9.56 -47.70
C SER A 5 -4.42 8.32 -47.39
N SER A 6 -5.72 8.61 -47.42
CA SER A 6 -6.86 7.75 -47.78
C SER A 6 -7.60 7.07 -46.63
N GLY A 7 -8.84 7.51 -46.46
CA GLY A 7 -9.75 7.13 -45.40
C GLY A 7 -10.31 5.72 -45.53
N GLY A 8 -10.79 5.22 -44.41
CA GLY A 8 -11.49 3.94 -44.32
C GLY A 8 -11.94 3.67 -42.89
N SER A 9 -13.22 3.89 -42.65
CA SER A 9 -14.03 3.32 -41.56
C SER A 9 -13.64 3.66 -40.11
N ILE A 10 -14.64 4.13 -39.36
CA ILE A 10 -14.62 4.20 -37.90
C ILE A 10 -14.75 2.76 -37.38
N THR A 11 -13.72 1.94 -37.56
CA THR A 11 -13.63 0.68 -36.82
C THR A 11 -12.74 0.96 -35.63
N SER A 12 -13.36 1.13 -34.46
CA SER A 12 -12.68 0.94 -33.19
C SER A 12 -11.80 -0.32 -33.27
N PRO A 13 -10.60 -0.34 -32.67
CA PRO A 13 -9.86 -1.58 -32.55
C PRO A 13 -10.79 -2.66 -31.97
N PRO A 14 -10.67 -3.93 -32.40
CA PRO A 14 -11.48 -5.00 -31.83
C PRO A 14 -11.37 -4.95 -30.30
N LEU A 15 -12.47 -5.12 -29.58
CA LEU A 15 -12.42 -5.28 -28.14
C LEU A 15 -11.42 -6.40 -27.86
N SER A 16 -10.29 -6.05 -27.23
CA SER A 16 -9.33 -7.03 -26.74
C SER A 16 -10.12 -8.11 -26.00
N PRO A 17 -9.81 -9.41 -26.18
CA PRO A 17 -10.45 -10.47 -25.41
C PRO A 17 -10.46 -10.03 -23.95
N ALA A 18 -11.63 -9.94 -23.34
CA ALA A 18 -11.77 -9.54 -21.95
C ALA A 18 -11.02 -10.57 -21.13
N LEU A 19 -9.72 -10.30 -20.89
CA LEU A 19 -8.87 -11.07 -20.02
C LEU A 19 -9.66 -11.25 -18.72
N PRO A 20 -9.74 -12.48 -18.17
CA PRO A 20 -10.41 -12.68 -16.89
C PRO A 20 -9.86 -11.62 -15.96
N LYS A 21 -10.73 -10.76 -15.43
CA LYS A 21 -10.35 -9.79 -14.41
C LYS A 21 -9.76 -10.62 -13.27
N TYR A 22 -8.43 -10.74 -13.21
CA TYR A 22 -7.77 -11.48 -12.15
C TYR A 22 -8.33 -10.94 -10.83
N LYS A 23 -8.98 -11.80 -10.06
CA LYS A 23 -9.63 -11.37 -8.83
C LYS A 23 -8.53 -10.87 -7.91
N LEU A 24 -8.59 -9.58 -7.60
CA LEU A 24 -7.70 -9.00 -6.60
C LEU A 24 -8.00 -9.63 -5.24
N ALA A 25 -6.98 -9.75 -4.38
CA ALA A 25 -7.22 -10.17 -3.00
C ALA A 25 -8.24 -9.22 -2.35
N ASP A 26 -9.15 -9.80 -1.55
CA ASP A 26 -10.29 -9.09 -0.96
C ASP A 26 -9.84 -7.99 0.02
N TYR A 27 -8.68 -8.16 0.67
CA TYR A 27 -8.07 -7.18 1.58
C TYR A 27 -6.68 -6.82 1.09
N ARG A 28 -6.53 -5.60 0.58
CA ARG A 28 -5.25 -5.02 0.17
C ARG A 28 -5.20 -3.60 0.67
N TYR A 29 -4.11 -3.26 1.33
CA TYR A 29 -3.86 -1.93 1.86
C TYR A 29 -2.49 -1.48 1.37
N GLY A 30 -2.45 -0.39 0.61
CA GLY A 30 -1.21 0.29 0.25
C GLY A 30 -0.56 0.95 1.47
N ARG A 31 0.64 1.46 1.29
CA ARG A 31 1.42 2.12 2.37
C ARG A 31 0.62 3.23 3.06
N GLU A 32 0.07 4.17 2.29
CA GLU A 32 -0.66 5.31 2.87
C GLU A 32 -1.99 4.88 3.52
N GLU A 33 -2.64 3.85 2.98
CA GLU A 33 -3.85 3.29 3.59
C GLU A 33 -3.53 2.65 4.95
N MET A 34 -2.42 1.91 5.06
CA MET A 34 -1.95 1.35 6.34
C MET A 34 -1.59 2.44 7.35
N LEU A 35 -0.91 3.50 6.93
CA LEU A 35 -0.55 4.62 7.82
C LEU A 35 -1.78 5.38 8.31
N ALA A 36 -2.79 5.56 7.47
CA ALA A 36 -4.05 6.19 7.84
C ALA A 36 -4.87 5.38 8.86
N LEU A 37 -4.63 4.07 8.96
CA LEU A 37 -5.27 3.18 9.93
C LEU A 37 -4.55 3.13 11.30
N PHE A 38 -3.40 3.78 11.45
CA PHE A 38 -2.67 3.80 12.71
C PHE A 38 -3.41 4.60 13.80
N LEU A 39 -3.51 4.01 15.00
CA LEU A 39 -4.10 4.63 16.18
C LEU A 39 -3.03 4.79 17.26
N LYS A 40 -2.81 6.03 17.73
CA LYS A 40 -1.77 6.36 18.70
C LYS A 40 -2.01 5.75 20.09
N ASP A 41 -3.26 5.70 20.53
CA ASP A 41 -3.62 5.27 21.88
C ASP A 41 -4.03 3.79 21.91
N ASN A 42 -3.12 2.91 21.45
CA ASN A 42 -3.35 1.47 21.47
C ASN A 42 -2.84 0.84 22.76
N LYS A 43 -3.68 0.00 23.38
CA LYS A 43 -3.28 -0.82 24.51
C LYS A 43 -2.27 -1.87 24.05
N ILE A 44 -1.25 -2.12 24.88
CA ILE A 44 -0.28 -3.19 24.64
C ILE A 44 -1.03 -4.53 24.57
N PRO A 45 -0.87 -5.32 23.49
CA PRO A 45 -1.39 -6.68 23.42
C PRO A 45 -0.85 -7.53 24.56
N SER A 46 -1.71 -8.33 25.20
CA SER A 46 -1.34 -9.16 26.36
C SER A 46 -0.17 -10.10 26.08
N ASP A 47 -0.06 -10.58 24.83
CA ASP A 47 0.97 -11.53 24.42
C ASP A 47 2.37 -10.92 24.46
N LEU A 48 2.49 -9.58 24.33
CA LEU A 48 3.76 -8.86 24.44
C LEU A 48 4.19 -8.59 25.89
N LEU A 49 3.33 -8.88 26.88
CA LEU A 49 3.65 -8.74 28.30
C LEU A 49 4.37 -9.98 28.86
N ASP A 50 4.61 -11.01 28.05
CA ASP A 50 5.44 -12.14 28.45
C ASP A 50 6.86 -11.68 28.78
N LYS A 51 7.46 -12.30 29.80
CA LYS A 51 8.84 -12.04 30.22
C LYS A 51 9.85 -12.28 29.11
N GLU A 52 9.55 -13.18 28.18
CA GLU A 52 10.39 -13.43 27.01
C GLU A 52 10.52 -12.19 26.10
N PHE A 53 9.48 -11.36 26.03
CA PHE A 53 9.44 -10.19 25.15
C PHE A 53 9.80 -8.87 25.84
N LEU A 54 10.00 -8.85 27.16
CA LEU A 54 10.40 -7.63 27.90
C LEU A 54 11.61 -6.90 27.29
N PRO A 55 12.68 -7.58 26.78
CA PRO A 55 13.81 -6.88 26.19
C PRO A 55 13.49 -6.09 24.91
N ILE A 56 12.37 -6.42 24.24
CA ILE A 56 11.92 -5.77 23.00
C ILE A 56 10.60 -5.01 23.17
N LEU A 57 10.04 -5.02 24.39
CA LEU A 57 8.79 -4.34 24.68
C LEU A 57 9.02 -2.82 24.70
N GLN A 58 8.27 -2.12 23.87
CA GLN A 58 8.17 -0.67 23.89
C GLN A 58 6.89 -0.29 24.64
N GLU A 59 7.01 0.32 25.81
CA GLU A 59 5.86 0.66 26.66
C GLU A 59 5.00 1.77 26.05
N GLU A 60 5.62 2.82 25.53
CA GLU A 60 4.92 3.93 24.87
C GLU A 60 4.86 3.71 23.35
N PRO A 61 3.67 3.66 22.72
CA PRO A 61 3.55 3.41 21.29
C PRO A 61 4.23 4.53 20.48
N LEU A 62 5.21 4.14 19.67
CA LEU A 62 5.91 5.05 18.75
C LEU A 62 5.12 5.23 17.45
N LEU A 63 5.28 6.40 16.83
CA LEU A 63 4.73 6.63 15.49
C LEU A 63 5.47 5.77 14.45
N PRO A 64 4.78 5.33 13.38
CA PRO A 64 5.45 4.73 12.24
C PRO A 64 6.54 5.67 11.70
N LEU A 65 7.77 5.17 11.50
CA LEU A 65 8.91 5.97 11.00
C LEU A 65 8.61 6.66 9.66
N ALA A 66 7.69 6.09 8.87
CA ALA A 66 7.14 6.71 7.68
C ALA A 66 6.56 8.13 7.87
N LEU A 67 6.17 8.47 9.10
CA LEU A 67 5.61 9.76 9.51
C LEU A 67 6.63 10.62 10.26
N VAL A 68 7.83 10.10 10.50
CA VAL A 68 8.92 10.79 11.19
C VAL A 68 9.88 11.34 10.13
N PRO A 69 10.11 12.66 10.09
CA PRO A 69 11.16 13.22 9.24
C PRO A 69 12.52 12.64 9.61
N PHE A 70 13.41 12.50 8.63
CA PHE A 70 14.75 12.00 8.88
C PHE A 70 15.54 12.91 9.82
N THR A 71 16.36 12.30 10.67
CA THR A 71 17.35 13.02 11.48
C THR A 71 18.59 13.34 10.67
N GLU A 72 19.59 14.00 11.28
CA GLU A 72 20.85 14.30 10.61
C GLU A 72 21.74 13.06 10.44
N GLU A 73 21.55 12.04 11.28
CA GLU A 73 22.33 10.81 11.32
C GLU A 73 21.82 9.71 10.38
N GLU A 74 20.57 9.80 9.93
CA GLU A 74 19.92 8.85 9.01
C GLU A 74 20.22 9.15 7.53
#